data_AF-A0A2J7PNJ1-F1
#
_entry.id   AF-A0A2J7PNJ1-F1
#
_cell.length_a   1.000
_cell.length_b   1.000
_cell.length_c   1.000
_cell.angle_alpha   90.00
_cell.angle_beta   90.00
_cell.angle_gamma   90.00
#
_symmetry.space_group_name_H-M   'P 1'
#
loop_
_entity.id
_entity.type
_entity.pdbx_description
1 polymer ?
#
loop_
_entity_poly.entity_id
_entity_poly.type
_entity_poly.pdbx_seq_one_letter_code
_entity_poly.pdbx_strand_id
1 'polypeptide(L)'
;ASNMEWSKEDALRLIEAFKSFPVLWNPGENDYYKKNKISDAWRDIAMNVGRPEDDCQRRIICLLLSYQTEKLREIKSIATGKGSSEVYCSRWFAYEALRFLEDRVKPRPRIDTVS
;
A
#
# COMPACT_ATOMS: atom_id res chain seq x y z
N ALA A 1 0.47 7.58 24.78
CA ALA A 1 0.13 7.45 23.36
C ALA A 1 -1.39 7.48 23.25
N SER A 2 -1.95 8.48 22.58
CA SER A 2 -3.38 8.52 22.26
C SER A 2 -3.71 7.31 21.40
N ASN A 3 -4.50 6.39 21.94
CA ASN A 3 -5.02 5.25 21.19
C ASN A 3 -6.15 5.78 20.28
N MET A 4 -5.79 6.52 19.24
CA MET A 4 -6.74 7.09 18.30
C MET A 4 -7.28 5.98 17.41
N GLU A 5 -8.56 5.66 17.60
CA GLU A 5 -9.25 4.67 16.79
C GLU A 5 -9.41 5.17 15.36
N TRP A 6 -9.10 4.31 14.39
CA TRP A 6 -9.26 4.57 12.97
C TRP A 6 -10.49 3.84 12.48
N SER A 7 -11.51 4.58 12.04
CA SER A 7 -12.64 3.99 11.33
C SER A 7 -12.19 3.40 9.98
N LYS A 8 -13.04 2.58 9.37
CA LYS A 8 -12.77 2.04 8.03
C LYS A 8 -12.71 3.16 7.01
N GLU A 9 -13.60 4.14 7.14
CA GLU A 9 -13.73 5.29 6.27
C GLU A 9 -12.51 6.20 6.37
N ASP A 10 -11.99 6.44 7.58
CA ASP A 10 -10.77 7.23 7.78
C ASP A 10 -9.55 6.50 7.19
N ALA A 11 -9.46 5.18 7.39
CA ALA A 11 -8.39 4.39 6.81
C ALA A 11 -8.45 4.38 5.27
N LEU A 12 -9.65 4.30 4.67
CA LEU A 12 -9.83 4.40 3.23
C LEU A 12 -9.47 5.78 2.69
N ARG A 13 -9.87 6.87 3.37
CA ARG A 13 -9.45 8.23 3.02
C ARG A 13 -7.95 8.41 3.08
N LEU A 14 -7.29 7.83 4.10
CA LEU A 14 -5.84 7.83 4.22
C LEU A 14 -5.17 7.08 3.06
N ILE A 15 -5.70 5.91 2.66
CA ILE A 15 -5.17 5.14 1.53
C ILE A 15 -5.30 5.93 0.22
N GLU A 16 -6.45 6.57 -0.03
CA GLU A 16 -6.65 7.36 -1.24
C GLU A 16 -5.72 8.58 -1.29
N ALA A 17 -5.56 9.28 -0.16
CA ALA A 17 -4.57 10.35 -0.05
C ALA A 17 -3.16 9.82 -0.34
N PHE A 18 -2.74 8.73 0.31
CA PHE A 18 -1.43 8.11 0.09
C PHE A 18 -1.19 7.69 -1.38
N LYS A 19 -2.21 7.10 -2.03
CA LYS A 19 -2.17 6.73 -3.44
C LYS A 19 -1.90 7.93 -4.36
N SER A 20 -2.41 9.12 -4.03
CA SER A 20 -2.20 10.33 -4.83
C SER A 20 -0.76 10.89 -4.79
N PHE A 21 0.11 10.36 -3.93
CA PHE A 21 1.52 10.77 -3.83
C PHE A 21 2.49 9.64 -4.23
N PRO A 22 2.75 9.43 -5.55
CA PRO A 22 3.70 8.42 -6.04
C PRO A 22 5.07 8.47 -5.38
N VAL A 23 5.54 9.65 -4.96
CA VAL A 23 6.82 9.81 -4.25
C VAL A 23 6.94 8.94 -2.99
N LEU A 24 5.82 8.56 -2.37
CA LEU A 24 5.80 7.74 -1.16
C LEU A 24 5.85 6.23 -1.45
N TRP A 25 5.52 5.83 -2.68
CA TRP A 25 5.15 4.45 -2.95
C TRP A 25 5.67 3.89 -4.27
N ASN A 26 5.98 4.71 -5.25
CA ASN A 26 6.45 4.31 -6.57
C ASN A 26 7.97 4.49 -6.69
N PRO A 27 8.77 3.41 -6.71
CA PRO A 27 10.22 3.51 -6.92
C PRO A 27 10.62 4.04 -8.30
N GLY A 28 9.70 4.03 -9.27
CA GLY A 28 9.90 4.65 -10.57
C GLY A 28 9.69 6.17 -10.59
N GLU A 29 9.23 6.76 -9.48
CA GLU A 29 9.13 8.21 -9.35
C GLU A 29 10.51 8.81 -9.16
N ASN A 30 10.87 9.81 -9.98
CA ASN A 30 12.18 10.47 -9.91
C ASN A 30 12.50 11.04 -8.52
N ASP A 31 11.45 11.43 -7.80
CA ASP A 31 11.56 12.05 -6.48
C ASP A 31 11.49 11.04 -5.33
N TYR A 32 11.33 9.74 -5.58
CA TYR A 32 11.12 8.69 -4.56
C TYR A 32 12.19 8.65 -3.47
N TYR A 33 13.43 9.07 -3.76
CA TYR A 33 14.54 9.09 -2.79
C TYR A 33 14.76 10.47 -2.15
N LYS A 34 14.01 11.50 -2.56
CA LYS A 34 14.16 12.88 -2.10
C LYS A 34 13.41 13.07 -0.78
N LYS A 35 14.16 13.08 0.33
CA LYS A 35 13.62 13.20 1.70
C LYS A 35 12.70 14.40 1.90
N ASN A 36 13.01 15.55 1.29
CA ASN A 36 12.16 16.74 1.35
C ASN A 36 10.79 16.50 0.70
N LYS A 37 10.76 15.86 -0.48
CA LYS A 37 9.52 15.54 -1.19
C LYS A 37 8.67 14.52 -0.45
N ILE A 38 9.31 13.52 0.17
CA ILE A 38 8.63 12.56 1.06
C ILE A 38 7.99 13.29 2.24
N SER A 39 8.74 14.17 2.91
CA SER A 39 8.23 14.93 4.06
C SER A 39 7.09 15.87 3.67
N ASP A 40 7.21 16.57 2.53
CA ASP A 40 6.14 17.42 2.00
C ASP A 40 4.86 16.61 1.73
N ALA A 41 4.97 15.46 1.07
CA ALA A 41 3.83 14.59 0.78
C ALA A 41 3.15 14.08 2.06
N TRP A 42 3.90 13.68 3.07
CA TRP A 42 3.32 13.23 4.34
C TRP A 42 2.62 14.36 5.10
N ARG A 43 3.20 15.56 5.08
CA ARG A 43 2.57 16.76 5.64
C ARG A 43 1.26 17.08 4.93
N ASP A 44 1.22 16.99 3.60
CA ASP A 44 0.00 17.23 2.82
C ASP A 44 -1.08 16.18 3.13
N ILE A 45 -0.72 14.91 3.25
CA ILE A 45 -1.63 13.84 3.67
C ILE A 45 -2.17 14.12 5.08
N ALA A 46 -1.31 14.48 6.02
CA ALA A 46 -1.68 14.77 7.41
C ALA A 46 -2.70 15.92 7.48
N MET A 47 -2.47 17.00 6.73
CA MET A 47 -3.40 18.12 6.62
C MET A 47 -4.74 17.69 6.01
N ASN A 48 -4.73 16.93 4.92
CA ASN A 48 -5.94 16.48 4.22
C ASN A 48 -6.80 15.54 5.09
N VAL A 49 -6.15 14.61 5.80
CA VAL A 49 -6.83 13.64 6.67
C VAL A 49 -7.20 14.25 8.03
N GLY A 50 -6.63 15.42 8.37
CA GLY A 50 -6.86 16.09 9.65
C GLY A 50 -6.28 15.33 10.84
N ARG A 51 -5.16 14.62 10.64
CA ARG A 51 -4.51 13.77 11.66
C ARG A 51 -2.99 14.01 11.68
N PRO A 52 -2.32 13.75 12.81
CA PRO A 52 -0.87 13.92 12.90
C PRO A 52 -0.12 13.05 11.88
N GLU A 53 0.98 13.59 11.34
CA GLU A 53 1.80 12.90 10.34
C GLU A 53 2.24 11.51 10.81
N ASP A 54 2.76 11.42 12.04
CA ASP A 54 3.19 10.16 12.64
C ASP A 54 2.08 9.11 12.73
N ASP A 55 0.84 9.54 12.99
CA ASP A 55 -0.31 8.63 13.06
C ASP A 55 -0.70 8.12 11.68
N CYS A 56 -0.67 8.99 10.67
CA CYS A 56 -0.87 8.62 9.28
C CYS A 56 0.19 7.62 8.80
N GLN A 57 1.47 7.88 9.08
CA GLN A 57 2.57 6.98 8.73
C GLN A 57 2.42 5.62 9.40
N ARG A 58 2.23 5.59 10.73
CA ARG A 58 2.00 4.34 11.49
C ARG A 58 0.82 3.56 10.93
N ARG A 59 -0.29 4.23 10.64
CA ARG A 59 -1.49 3.58 10.11
C ARG A 59 -1.27 3.01 8.72
N ILE A 60 -0.62 3.74 7.81
CA ILE A 60 -0.26 3.22 6.49
C ILE A 60 0.63 1.98 6.62
N ILE A 61 1.63 1.98 7.51
CA ILE A 61 2.50 0.81 7.72
C ILE A 61 1.67 -0.41 8.14
N CYS A 62 0.76 -0.27 9.10
CA CYS A 62 -0.12 -1.37 9.53
C CYS A 62 -1.02 -1.88 8.39
N LEU A 63 -1.56 -0.96 7.57
CA LEU A 63 -2.39 -1.30 6.40
C LEU A 63 -1.56 -2.07 5.34
N LEU A 64 -0.33 -1.64 5.06
CA LEU A 64 0.55 -2.31 4.10
C LEU A 64 0.93 -3.73 4.56
N LEU A 65 1.23 -3.93 5.84
CA LEU A 65 1.53 -5.25 6.40
C LEU A 65 0.32 -6.20 6.32
N SER A 66 -0.88 -5.66 6.59
CA SER A 66 -2.13 -6.41 6.46
C SER A 66 -2.39 -6.80 5.00
N TYR A 67 -2.19 -5.86 4.06
CA TYR A 67 -2.31 -6.10 2.63
C TYR A 67 -1.36 -7.20 2.14
N GLN A 68 -0.08 -7.17 2.54
CA GLN A 68 0.88 -8.23 2.19
C GLN A 68 0.43 -9.60 2.71
N THR A 69 -0.11 -9.66 3.92
CA THR A 69 -0.62 -10.91 4.50
C THR A 69 -1.81 -11.45 3.71
N GLU A 70 -2.76 -10.59 3.35
CA GLU A 70 -3.92 -10.95 2.52
C GLU A 70 -3.49 -11.41 1.12
N LYS A 71 -2.52 -10.71 0.50
CA LYS A 71 -1.97 -11.07 -0.81
C LYS A 71 -1.28 -12.44 -0.78
N LEU A 72 -0.54 -12.75 0.27
CA LEU A 72 0.08 -14.07 0.45
C LEU A 72 -0.96 -15.19 0.62
N ARG A 73 -2.12 -14.91 1.24
CA ARG A 73 -3.23 -15.88 1.35
C ARG A 73 -3.86 -16.14 -0.01
N GLU A 74 -4.10 -15.10 -0.80
CA GLU A 74 -4.59 -15.20 -2.19
C GLU A 74 -3.65 -16.06 -3.05
N ILE A 75 -2.34 -15.77 -3.04
CA ILE A 75 -1.33 -16.53 -3.80
C ILE A 75 -1.30 -18.01 -3.37
N LYS A 76 -1.34 -18.31 -2.06
CA LYS A 76 -1.33 -19.69 -1.54
C LYS A 76 -2.61 -20.45 -1.89
N SER A 77 -3.76 -19.77 -1.90
CA SER A 77 -5.03 -20.37 -2.34
C SER A 77 -4.97 -20.83 -3.79
N ILE A 78 -4.31 -20.05 -4.66
CA ILE A 78 -4.12 -20.42 -6.08
C ILE A 78 -3.13 -21.59 -6.22
N ALA A 79 -2.01 -21.56 -5.49
CA ALA A 79 -0.93 -22.55 -5.61
C ALA A 79 -1.30 -23.96 -5.09
N THR A 80 -2.27 -24.07 -4.17
CA THR A 80 -2.60 -25.35 -3.51
C THR A 80 -3.61 -26.21 -4.26
N GLY A 81 -4.11 -25.77 -5.42
CA GLY A 81 -4.69 -26.64 -6.46
C GLY A 81 -5.75 -27.65 -6.00
N LYS A 82 -6.50 -27.40 -4.93
CA LYS A 82 -7.64 -28.23 -4.56
C LYS A 82 -8.84 -27.74 -5.38
N GLY A 83 -9.26 -28.58 -6.32
CA GLY A 83 -10.46 -28.36 -7.13
C GLY A 83 -11.68 -28.08 -6.26
N SER A 84 -12.01 -26.80 -6.13
CA SER A 84 -13.35 -26.30 -5.83
C SER A 84 -13.36 -24.82 -6.23
N SER A 85 -14.43 -24.42 -6.90
CA SER A 85 -14.62 -23.21 -7.70
C SER A 85 -14.55 -21.85 -6.98
N GLU A 86 -13.72 -21.69 -5.94
CA GLU A 86 -13.60 -20.43 -5.19
C GLU A 86 -12.14 -20.03 -5.02
N VAL A 87 -11.64 -19.20 -5.95
CA VAL A 87 -10.41 -18.42 -5.73
C VAL A 87 -10.65 -17.52 -4.53
N TYR A 88 -9.78 -17.57 -3.50
CA TYR A 88 -9.89 -16.70 -2.34
C TYR A 88 -9.89 -15.22 -2.78
N CYS A 89 -11.03 -14.56 -2.63
CA CYS A 89 -11.16 -13.11 -2.78
C CYS A 89 -11.07 -12.49 -1.38
N SER A 90 -10.03 -11.70 -1.09
CA SER A 90 -9.92 -11.03 0.20
C SER A 90 -11.15 -10.15 0.45
N ARG A 91 -11.80 -10.35 1.59
CA ARG A 91 -12.94 -9.55 2.06
C ARG A 91 -12.49 -8.38 2.94
N TRP A 92 -11.18 -8.15 3.04
CA TRP A 92 -10.62 -7.10 3.88
C TRP A 92 -10.91 -5.73 3.26
N PHE A 93 -11.49 -4.83 4.05
CA PHE A 93 -12.08 -3.57 3.56
C PHE A 93 -11.11 -2.68 2.76
N ALA A 94 -9.81 -2.78 3.05
CA ALA A 94 -8.76 -1.97 2.42
C ALA A 94 -8.02 -2.70 1.29
N TYR A 95 -8.34 -3.97 1.02
CA TYR A 95 -7.62 -4.78 0.03
C TYR A 95 -7.69 -4.17 -1.36
N GLU A 96 -8.90 -3.84 -1.82
CA GLU A 96 -9.11 -3.21 -3.12
C GLU A 96 -8.44 -1.83 -3.20
N ALA A 97 -8.57 -1.03 -2.14
CA ALA A 97 -7.99 0.31 -2.09
C ALA A 97 -6.46 0.30 -2.17
N LEU A 98 -5.80 -0.79 -1.77
CA LEU A 98 -4.34 -0.98 -1.84
C LEU A 98 -3.89 -1.76 -3.09
N ARG A 99 -4.80 -2.17 -3.98
CA ARG A 99 -4.47 -2.95 -5.18
C ARG A 99 -3.59 -2.20 -6.18
N PHE A 100 -3.58 -0.86 -6.16
CA PHE A 100 -2.66 -0.05 -6.98
C PHE A 100 -1.17 -0.34 -6.71
N LEU A 101 -0.86 -1.00 -5.59
CA LEU A 101 0.49 -1.44 -5.25
C LEU A 101 0.98 -2.60 -6.12
N GLU A 102 0.09 -3.32 -6.79
CA GLU A 102 0.43 -4.45 -7.66
C GLU A 102 1.13 -3.97 -8.94
N ASP A 103 0.81 -2.77 -9.41
CA ASP A 103 1.44 -2.14 -10.58
C ASP A 103 2.94 -1.87 -10.36
N ARG A 104 3.42 -1.92 -9.11
CA ARG A 104 4.85 -1.83 -8.76
C ARG A 104 5.66 -3.04 -9.22
N VAL A 105 5.03 -4.19 -9.42
CA VAL A 105 5.68 -5.48 -9.69
C VAL A 105 5.66 -5.80 -11.18
N LYS A 106 5.86 -4.81 -12.06
CA LYS A 106 6.37 -5.15 -13.39
C LYS A 106 7.84 -5.53 -13.23
N PRO A 107 8.23 -6.79 -13.53
CA PRO A 107 9.64 -7.15 -13.48
C PRO A 107 10.40 -6.19 -14.38
N ARG A 108 11.34 -5.44 -13.80
CA ARG A 108 12.34 -4.69 -14.57
C ARG A 108 12.97 -5.73 -15.51
N PRO A 109 12.93 -5.56 -16.85
CA PRO A 109 13.55 -6.53 -17.74
C PRO A 109 14.98 -6.73 -17.25
N ARG A 110 15.33 -7.97 -16.90
CA ARG A 110 16.72 -8.31 -16.60
C ARG A 110 17.48 -7.97 -17.87
N ILE A 111 18.39 -7.00 -17.78
CA ILE A 111 19.35 -6.76 -18.84
C ILE A 111 20.27 -7.98 -18.75
N ASP A 112 19.99 -8.99 -19.55
CA ASP A 112 20.90 -10.11 -19.71
C ASP A 112 22.22 -9.54 -20.22
N THR A 113 23.21 -9.48 -19.35
CA THR A 113 24.57 -9.10 -19.72
C THR A 113 25.13 -10.30 -20.48
N VAL A 114 24.91 -10.32 -21.79
CA VAL A 114 25.61 -11.23 -22.70
C VAL A 114 27.06 -10.74 -22.76
N SER A 115 27.97 -11.57 -22.23
CA SER A 115 29.41 -11.51 -22.53
C SER A 115 29.75 -12.63 -23.50
#